data_AF-A0A7V5N1Q7-F1
#
_entry.id   AF-A0A7V5N1Q7-F1
#
_cell.length_a   1.000
_cell.length_b   1.000
_cell.length_c   1.000
_cell.angle_alpha   90.00
_cell.angle_beta   90.00
_cell.angle_gamma   90.00
#
_symmetry.space_group_name_H-M   'P 1'
#
loop_
_entity.id
_entity.type
_entity.pdbx_description
1 polymer ?
#
loop_
_entity_poly.entity_id
_entity_poly.type
_entity_poly.pdbx_seq_one_letter_code
_entity_poly.pdbx_strand_id
1 'polypeptide(L)'
;MRALILWSSSLLILLAWGPPALPQVGCWRAEEFATNSLNHAKRLYNVDSMEEARLYSDNLLRAAQDTLKAATQCDCPEAQAYAEETIKYARKARQAPGLTEVRIEAENAMGSSEDALKAAVACGD
;
A
#
# COMPACT_ATOMS: atom_id res chain seq x y z
N MET A 1 79.24 4.74 1.09
CA MET A 1 78.45 5.80 0.43
C MET A 1 77.00 5.60 0.84
N ARG A 2 76.36 6.68 1.31
CA ARG A 2 74.99 6.73 1.85
C ARG A 2 73.95 7.00 0.75
N ALA A 3 72.69 6.74 1.11
CA ALA A 3 71.43 7.19 0.52
C ALA A 3 70.94 6.33 -0.68
N LEU A 4 69.68 5.94 -0.77
CA LEU A 4 68.46 6.71 -0.49
C LEU A 4 67.33 5.90 0.17
N ILE A 5 66.68 6.55 1.13
CA ILE A 5 65.32 6.30 1.63
C ILE A 5 64.43 7.35 0.95
N LEU A 6 63.31 6.95 0.33
CA LEU A 6 62.12 7.75 -0.01
C LEU A 6 60.93 6.75 0.04
N TRP A 7 60.05 6.79 1.04
CA TRP A 7 58.83 7.63 1.11
C TRP A 7 58.02 7.47 -0.19
N SER A 8 56.78 7.02 -0.24
CA SER A 8 55.66 7.31 0.65
C SER A 8 54.43 6.51 0.20
N SER A 9 53.63 6.12 1.19
CA SER A 9 52.19 5.87 1.18
C SER A 9 51.42 6.26 -0.09
N SER A 10 50.88 5.27 -0.82
CA SER A 10 49.72 5.47 -1.70
C SER A 10 48.63 4.50 -1.29
N LEU A 11 47.74 5.09 -0.51
CA LEU A 11 46.53 4.59 0.09
C LEU A 11 45.62 3.93 -0.96
N LEU A 12 45.17 2.71 -0.66
CA LEU A 12 43.99 2.09 -1.27
C LEU A 12 42.80 3.05 -1.18
N ILE A 13 42.31 3.53 -2.32
CA ILE A 13 40.96 4.10 -2.41
C ILE A 13 40.17 3.18 -3.33
N LEU A 14 39.62 2.13 -2.72
CA LEU A 14 38.43 1.45 -3.23
C LEU A 14 37.30 2.48 -3.19
N LEU A 15 37.08 3.17 -4.31
CA LEU A 15 35.84 3.91 -4.54
C LEU A 15 34.72 2.87 -4.50
N ALA A 16 34.06 2.80 -3.35
CA ALA A 16 32.81 2.12 -3.15
C ALA A 16 31.80 2.72 -4.13
N TRP A 17 31.65 2.07 -5.28
CA TRP A 17 30.47 2.20 -6.12
C TRP A 17 29.34 1.47 -5.40
N GLY A 18 28.86 2.08 -4.30
CA GLY A 18 27.56 1.74 -3.76
C GLY A 18 26.53 1.99 -4.86
N PRO A 19 25.56 1.10 -5.06
CA PRO A 19 24.48 1.35 -5.99
C PRO A 19 23.82 2.69 -5.63
N PRO A 20 23.44 3.51 -6.63
CA PRO A 20 22.70 4.73 -6.36
C PRO A 20 21.48 4.36 -5.51
N ALA A 21 21.35 4.97 -4.34
CA ALA A 21 20.12 4.93 -3.58
C ALA A 21 19.03 5.45 -4.51
N LEU A 22 18.20 4.53 -5.02
CA LEU A 22 17.03 4.92 -5.80
C LEU A 22 16.23 5.85 -4.89
N PRO A 23 15.81 7.04 -5.36
CA PRO A 23 14.88 7.85 -4.60
C PRO A 23 13.70 6.94 -4.29
N GLN A 24 13.41 6.74 -3.00
CA GLN A 24 12.19 6.04 -2.62
C GLN A 24 11.06 6.77 -3.31
N VAL A 25 10.48 6.13 -4.32
CA VAL A 25 9.28 6.64 -4.97
C VAL A 25 8.26 6.58 -3.85
N GLY A 26 7.99 7.72 -3.21
CA GLY A 26 7.17 7.78 -2.01
C GLY A 26 5.86 7.02 -2.21
N CYS A 27 5.32 6.44 -1.14
CA CYS A 27 4.10 5.63 -1.20
C CYS A 27 2.82 6.43 -1.51
N TRP A 28 2.93 7.66 -2.03
CA TRP A 28 1.81 8.55 -2.37
C TRP A 28 0.72 7.90 -3.23
N ARG A 29 1.08 7.00 -4.16
CA ARG A 29 0.08 6.23 -4.94
C ARG A 29 -0.68 5.25 -4.06
N ALA A 30 0.01 4.56 -3.16
CA ALA A 30 -0.63 3.66 -2.22
C ALA A 30 -1.58 4.44 -1.28
N GLU A 31 -1.18 5.63 -0.83
CA GLU A 31 -2.03 6.53 -0.04
C GLU A 31 -3.28 6.97 -0.83
N GLU A 32 -3.11 7.39 -2.09
CA GLU A 32 -4.22 7.79 -2.96
C GLU A 32 -5.22 6.63 -3.15
N PHE A 33 -4.72 5.44 -3.48
CA PHE A 33 -5.57 4.27 -3.69
C PHE A 33 -6.19 3.75 -2.39
N ALA A 34 -5.49 3.82 -1.26
CA ALA A 34 -6.05 3.47 0.05
C ALA A 34 -7.17 4.44 0.44
N THR A 35 -6.99 5.73 0.16
CA THR A 35 -8.04 6.75 0.33
C THR A 35 -9.27 6.44 -0.53
N ASN A 36 -9.06 6.04 -1.79
CA ASN A 36 -10.15 5.63 -2.67
C ASN A 36 -10.86 4.37 -2.16
N SER A 37 -10.11 3.39 -1.66
CA SER A 37 -10.65 2.18 -1.03
C SER A 37 -11.54 2.54 0.16
N LEU A 38 -11.05 3.39 1.07
CA LEU A 38 -11.81 3.86 2.23
C LEU A 38 -13.09 4.59 1.82
N ASN A 39 -13.02 5.44 0.79
CA ASN A 39 -14.19 6.16 0.27
C ASN A 39 -15.23 5.19 -0.33
N HIS A 40 -14.80 4.18 -1.08
CA HIS A 40 -15.71 3.17 -1.61
C HIS A 40 -16.30 2.28 -0.52
N ALA A 41 -15.52 1.91 0.52
CA ALA A 41 -16.03 1.18 1.66
C ALA A 41 -17.11 1.97 2.42
N LYS A 42 -16.88 3.27 2.66
CA LYS A 42 -17.88 4.17 3.26
C LYS A 42 -19.15 4.28 2.42
N ARG A 43 -19.04 4.35 1.09
CA ARG A 43 -20.21 4.35 0.21
C ARG A 43 -20.93 3.02 0.25
N LEU A 44 -20.20 1.91 0.23
CA LEU A 44 -20.74 0.56 0.30
C LEU A 44 -21.53 0.32 1.59
N TYR A 45 -21.07 0.86 2.73
CA TYR A 45 -21.78 0.78 4.01
C TYR A 45 -23.14 1.49 3.98
N ASN A 46 -23.26 2.58 3.21
CA ASN A 46 -24.44 3.43 3.16
C ASN A 46 -25.37 3.12 1.97
N VAL A 47 -25.20 1.98 1.29
CA VAL A 47 -26.08 1.60 0.17
C VAL A 47 -27.48 1.19 0.64
N ASP A 48 -28.46 1.47 -0.21
CA ASP A 48 -29.88 1.17 0.03
C ASP A 48 -30.42 0.05 -0.86
N SER A 49 -29.60 -0.46 -1.79
CA SER A 49 -29.98 -1.55 -2.69
C SER A 49 -28.85 -2.55 -2.95
N MET A 50 -29.21 -3.79 -3.28
CA MET A 50 -28.23 -4.83 -3.67
C MET A 50 -27.56 -4.52 -5.01
N GLU A 51 -28.13 -3.67 -5.86
CA GLU A 51 -27.51 -3.24 -7.11
C GLU A 51 -26.34 -2.28 -6.82
N GLU A 52 -26.59 -1.25 -6.01
CA GLU A 52 -25.54 -0.34 -5.54
C GLU A 52 -24.48 -1.06 -4.73
N ALA A 53 -24.89 -2.01 -3.88
CA ALA A 53 -23.96 -2.83 -3.11
C ALA A 53 -22.96 -3.56 -4.01
N ARG A 54 -23.41 -4.15 -5.12
CA ARG A 54 -22.52 -4.83 -6.08
C ARG A 54 -21.59 -3.84 -6.77
N LEU A 55 -22.13 -2.71 -7.23
CA LEU A 55 -21.34 -1.65 -7.86
C LEU A 55 -20.21 -1.15 -6.95
N TYR A 56 -20.54 -0.79 -5.71
CA TYR A 56 -19.56 -0.26 -4.78
C TYR A 56 -18.62 -1.34 -4.23
N SER A 57 -19.05 -2.60 -4.14
CA SER A 57 -18.15 -3.73 -3.83
C SER A 57 -17.10 -3.94 -4.93
N ASP A 58 -17.48 -3.86 -6.21
CA ASP A 58 -16.53 -3.98 -7.32
C ASP A 58 -15.57 -2.79 -7.40
N ASN A 59 -16.04 -1.57 -7.12
CA ASN A 59 -15.19 -0.39 -7.05
C ASN A 59 -14.19 -0.45 -5.88
N LEU A 60 -14.66 -0.88 -4.70
CA LEU A 60 -13.80 -1.13 -3.55
C LEU A 60 -12.75 -2.21 -3.86
N LEU A 61 -13.15 -3.31 -4.48
CA LEU A 61 -12.24 -4.39 -4.85
C LEU A 61 -11.13 -3.89 -5.78
N ARG A 62 -11.49 -3.10 -6.81
CA ARG A 62 -10.51 -2.52 -7.74
C ARG A 62 -9.55 -1.56 -7.02
N ALA A 63 -10.08 -0.65 -6.20
CA ALA A 63 -9.26 0.30 -5.45
C ALA A 63 -8.31 -0.41 -4.47
N ALA A 64 -8.76 -1.48 -3.81
CA ALA A 64 -7.92 -2.25 -2.90
C ALA A 64 -6.82 -3.03 -3.65
N GLN A 65 -7.11 -3.53 -4.86
CA GLN A 65 -6.10 -4.13 -5.75
C GLN A 65 -5.06 -3.12 -6.24
N ASP A 66 -5.50 -1.89 -6.57
CA ASP A 66 -4.60 -0.81 -6.94
C ASP A 66 -3.72 -0.38 -5.76
N THR A 67 -4.30 -0.34 -4.55
CA THR A 67 -3.58 -0.11 -3.28
C THR A 67 -2.51 -1.17 -3.06
N LEU A 68 -2.88 -2.46 -3.15
CA LEU A 68 -1.95 -3.58 -3.01
C LEU A 68 -0.79 -3.45 -4.00
N LYS A 69 -1.10 -3.22 -5.28
CA LYS A 69 -0.08 -3.07 -6.33
C LYS A 69 0.86 -1.90 -6.05
N ALA A 70 0.33 -0.74 -5.67
CA ALA A 70 1.13 0.43 -5.36
C ALA A 70 1.98 0.23 -4.09
N ALA A 71 1.42 -0.38 -3.06
CA ALA A 71 2.12 -0.69 -1.82
C ALA A 71 3.26 -1.70 -2.05
N THR A 72 3.06 -2.70 -2.93
CA THR A 72 4.14 -3.60 -3.36
C THR A 72 5.24 -2.86 -4.13
N GLN A 73 4.88 -1.87 -4.96
CA GLN A 73 5.87 -1.10 -5.73
C GLN A 73 6.75 -0.20 -4.85
N CYS A 74 6.22 0.28 -3.72
CA CYS A 74 6.99 1.07 -2.74
C CYS A 74 7.50 0.24 -1.55
N ASP A 75 7.43 -1.09 -1.62
CA ASP A 75 7.90 -2.03 -0.58
C ASP A 75 7.31 -1.76 0.82
N CYS A 76 6.00 -1.49 0.88
CA CYS A 76 5.26 -1.25 2.12
C CYS A 76 4.48 -2.50 2.57
N PRO A 77 5.06 -3.41 3.37
CA PRO A 77 4.43 -4.69 3.70
C PRO A 77 3.17 -4.56 4.58
N GLU A 78 3.12 -3.57 5.47
CA GLU A 78 1.93 -3.36 6.31
C GLU A 78 0.73 -2.89 5.48
N ALA A 79 0.92 -1.92 4.58
CA ALA A 79 -0.15 -1.49 3.67
C ALA A 79 -0.58 -2.60 2.71
N GLN A 80 0.35 -3.46 2.26
CA GLN A 80 0.02 -4.64 1.47
C GLN A 80 -0.92 -5.59 2.25
N ALA A 81 -0.60 -5.92 3.50
CA ALA A 81 -1.41 -6.81 4.32
C ALA A 81 -2.83 -6.26 4.52
N TYR A 82 -2.98 -4.98 4.86
CA TYR A 82 -4.29 -4.35 5.03
C TYR A 82 -5.07 -4.22 3.71
N ALA A 83 -4.39 -4.02 2.57
CA ALA A 83 -5.02 -4.05 1.26
C ALA A 83 -5.56 -5.45 0.91
N GLU A 84 -4.83 -6.52 1.24
CA GLU A 84 -5.30 -7.91 1.08
C GLU A 84 -6.55 -8.21 1.94
N GLU A 85 -6.57 -7.72 3.18
CA GLU A 85 -7.77 -7.81 4.02
C GLU A 85 -8.95 -7.06 3.42
N THR A 86 -8.73 -5.85 2.93
CA THR A 86 -9.76 -5.06 2.24
C THR A 86 -10.31 -5.79 1.02
N ILE A 87 -9.45 -6.42 0.20
CA ILE A 87 -9.84 -7.25 -0.94
C ILE A 87 -10.72 -8.42 -0.49
N LYS A 88 -10.36 -9.09 0.61
CA LYS A 88 -11.14 -10.20 1.19
C LYS A 88 -12.53 -9.73 1.58
N TYR A 89 -12.66 -8.61 2.29
CA TYR A 89 -13.95 -8.06 2.71
C TYR A 89 -14.79 -7.58 1.52
N ALA A 90 -14.18 -6.92 0.54
CA ALA A 90 -14.87 -6.52 -0.69
C ALA A 90 -15.47 -7.72 -1.45
N ARG A 91 -14.73 -8.84 -1.54
CA ARG A 91 -15.22 -10.08 -2.16
C ARG A 91 -16.40 -10.68 -1.40
N LYS A 92 -16.34 -10.68 -0.07
CA LYS A 92 -17.43 -11.17 0.77
C LYS A 92 -18.68 -10.29 0.63
N ALA A 93 -18.52 -8.96 0.67
CA ALA A 93 -19.62 -8.03 0.45
C ALA A 93 -20.28 -8.24 -0.92
N ARG A 94 -19.49 -8.48 -1.98
CA ARG A 94 -20.03 -8.78 -3.31
C ARG A 94 -20.87 -10.06 -3.38
N GLN A 95 -20.53 -11.06 -2.56
CA GLN A 95 -21.19 -12.36 -2.48
C GLN A 95 -22.28 -12.43 -1.41
N ALA A 96 -22.48 -11.34 -0.66
CA ALA A 96 -23.43 -11.29 0.44
C ALA A 96 -24.87 -11.53 -0.03
N PRO A 97 -25.68 -12.27 0.76
CA PRO A 97 -27.07 -12.56 0.41
C PRO A 97 -28.01 -11.36 0.61
N GLY A 98 -27.62 -10.39 1.45
CA GLY A 98 -28.44 -9.24 1.81
C GLY A 98 -27.63 -8.02 2.24
N LEU A 99 -28.32 -6.88 2.37
CA LEU A 99 -27.73 -5.60 2.72
C LEU A 99 -27.12 -5.59 4.12
N THR A 100 -27.64 -6.38 5.05
CA THR A 100 -27.09 -6.49 6.40
C THR A 100 -25.67 -7.06 6.37
N GLU A 101 -25.46 -8.16 5.65
CA GLU A 101 -24.15 -8.77 5.48
C GLU A 101 -23.21 -7.88 4.66
N VAL A 102 -23.73 -7.17 3.64
CA VAL A 102 -22.95 -6.15 2.91
C VAL A 102 -22.39 -5.11 3.87
N ARG A 103 -23.23 -4.57 4.77
CA ARG A 103 -22.81 -3.52 5.72
C ARG A 103 -21.76 -4.00 6.71
N ILE A 104 -21.90 -5.22 7.22
CA ILE A 104 -20.90 -5.83 8.10
C ILE A 104 -19.54 -5.91 7.39
N GLU A 105 -19.52 -6.44 6.17
CA GLU A 105 -18.27 -6.59 5.43
C GLU A 105 -17.72 -5.22 4.95
N ALA A 106 -18.59 -4.25 4.68
CA ALA A 106 -18.18 -2.87 4.38
C ALA A 106 -17.54 -2.17 5.57
N GLU A 107 -18.06 -2.38 6.79
CA GLU A 107 -17.49 -1.85 8.03
C GLU A 107 -16.10 -2.44 8.28
N ASN A 108 -15.93 -3.75 8.12
CA ASN A 108 -14.62 -4.40 8.18
C ASN A 108 -13.66 -3.82 7.13
N ALA A 109 -14.14 -3.63 5.88
CA ALA A 109 -13.35 -3.03 4.82
C ALA A 109 -12.98 -1.58 5.09
N MET A 110 -13.83 -0.80 5.77
CA MET A 110 -13.51 0.56 6.20
C MET A 110 -12.32 0.55 7.18
N GLY A 111 -12.36 -0.34 8.19
CA GLY A 111 -11.26 -0.50 9.13
C GLY A 111 -9.94 -0.84 8.43
N SER A 112 -9.91 -1.92 7.65
CA SER A 112 -8.70 -2.30 6.91
C SER A 112 -8.25 -1.25 5.89
N SER A 113 -9.16 -0.51 5.25
CA SER A 113 -8.77 0.58 4.33
C SER A 113 -8.16 1.77 5.06
N GLU A 114 -8.65 2.08 6.26
CA GLU A 114 -8.08 3.14 7.11
C GLU A 114 -6.69 2.75 7.62
N ASP A 115 -6.49 1.49 8.01
CA ASP A 115 -5.20 0.98 8.42
C ASP A 115 -4.20 0.90 7.25
N ALA A 116 -4.67 0.50 6.05
CA ALA A 116 -3.87 0.56 4.83
C ALA A 116 -3.41 1.98 4.51
N LEU A 117 -4.30 2.97 4.68
CA LEU A 117 -3.96 4.38 4.48
C LEU A 117 -2.91 4.86 5.49
N LYS A 118 -3.11 4.58 6.79
CA LYS A 118 -2.14 4.94 7.84
C LYS A 118 -0.78 4.32 7.59
N ALA A 119 -0.74 3.04 7.23
CA ALA A 119 0.49 2.32 6.91
C ALA A 119 1.18 2.89 5.66
N ALA A 120 0.41 3.23 4.61
CA ALA A 120 0.96 3.83 3.40
C ALA A 120 1.59 5.20 3.67
N VAL A 121 0.94 6.06 4.47
CA VAL A 121 1.49 7.36 4.90
C VAL A 121 2.77 7.15 5.70
N ALA A 122 2.73 6.28 6.72
CA ALA A 122 3.89 6.01 7.57
C ALA A 122 5.09 5.42 6.82
N CYS A 123 4.86 4.75 5.69
CA CYS A 123 5.90 4.22 4.83
C CYS A 123 6.44 5.24 3.82
N GLY A 124 5.66 6.29 3.52
CA GLY A 124 6.05 7.38 2.63
C GLY A 124 6.84 8.51 3.32
N ASP A 125 6.72 8.61 4.65
CA ASP A 125 7.45 9.55 5.53
C ASP A 125 8.89 9.10 5.84
#